data_AF-A0A0V0IKL4-F1
#
_entry.id   AF-A0A0V0IKL4-F1
#
_cell.length_a   1.000
_cell.length_b   1.000
_cell.length_c   1.000
_cell.angle_alpha   90.00
_cell.angle_beta   90.00
_cell.angle_gamma   90.00
#
_symmetry.space_group_name_H-M   'P 1'
#
loop_
_entity.id
_entity.type
_entity.pdbx_description
1 polymer ?
#
loop_
_entity_poly.entity_id
_entity_poly.type
_entity_poly.pdbx_seq_one_letter_code
_entity_poly.pdbx_strand_id
1 'polypeptide(L)'
;MPKTTMELLNSWTRIGNRGKSEDWWKTIPACIWWTLWKERNARCFEGQNDSFQKIEMKCLSLLFFWCKQELVGESIEKVDFIGNL
;
A
#
# COMPACT_ATOMS: atom_id res chain seq x y z
N MET A 1 18.13 -14.14 -0.22
CA MET A 1 17.34 -13.12 -0.94
C MET A 1 16.24 -13.82 -1.74
N PRO A 2 15.02 -13.27 -1.80
CA PRO A 2 13.99 -13.76 -2.70
C PRO A 2 14.43 -13.61 -4.16
N LYS A 3 14.15 -14.63 -4.98
CA LYS A 3 14.53 -14.72 -6.40
C LYS A 3 13.42 -14.25 -7.35
N THR A 4 12.20 -14.16 -6.85
CA THR A 4 11.02 -13.72 -7.62
C THR A 4 10.23 -12.69 -6.84
N THR A 5 9.43 -11.88 -7.53
CA THR A 5 8.48 -10.95 -6.91
C THR A 5 7.52 -11.68 -5.98
N MET A 6 7.09 -12.89 -6.36
CA MET A 6 6.22 -13.74 -5.53
C MET A 6 6.91 -14.16 -4.23
N GLU A 7 8.17 -14.60 -4.31
CA GLU A 7 8.96 -14.94 -3.11
C GLU A 7 9.18 -13.72 -2.21
N LEU A 8 9.39 -12.54 -2.79
CA LEU A 8 9.52 -11.29 -2.06
C LEU A 8 8.21 -10.96 -1.31
N LEU A 9 7.07 -10.99 -2.00
CA LEU A 9 5.75 -10.77 -1.41
C LEU A 9 5.45 -11.77 -0.29
N ASN A 10 5.74 -13.06 -0.50
CA ASN A 10 5.56 -14.10 0.51
C ASN A 10 6.45 -13.88 1.74
N SER A 11 7.67 -13.39 1.54
CA SER A 11 8.56 -13.05 2.66
C SER A 11 8.04 -11.85 3.46
N TRP A 12 7.41 -10.87 2.78
CA TRP A 12 6.84 -9.67 3.37
C TRP A 12 5.62 -9.97 4.23
N THR A 13 4.68 -10.77 3.71
CA THR A 13 3.46 -11.16 4.43
C THR A 13 3.77 -11.99 5.68
N ARG A 14 4.78 -12.86 5.61
CA ARG A 14 5.23 -13.65 6.78
C ARG A 14 5.74 -12.78 7.92
N ILE A 15 6.29 -11.60 7.64
CA ILE A 15 6.81 -10.68 8.66
C ILE A 15 5.67 -9.90 9.33
N GLY A 16 4.69 -9.42 8.56
CA GLY A 16 3.58 -8.62 9.09
C GLY A 16 2.38 -9.39 9.65
N ASN A 17 2.28 -10.70 9.42
CA ASN A 17 1.23 -11.52 10.04
C ASN A 17 1.49 -11.84 11.53
N ARG A 18 2.30 -11.03 12.24
CA ARG A 18 2.60 -11.24 13.66
C ARG A 18 1.49 -10.73 14.60
N GLY A 19 0.49 -10.01 14.10
CA GLY A 19 -0.65 -9.51 14.86
C GLY A 19 -1.97 -9.58 14.09
N LYS A 20 -3.10 -9.55 14.82
CA LYS A 20 -4.46 -9.70 14.26
C LYS A 20 -5.02 -8.43 13.56
N SER A 21 -4.27 -7.34 13.43
CA SER A 21 -4.78 -6.06 12.90
C SER A 21 -3.82 -5.32 11.94
N GLU A 22 -2.93 -6.04 11.26
CA GLU A 22 -1.96 -5.42 10.32
C GLU A 22 -2.32 -5.70 8.85
N ASP A 23 -3.60 -5.61 8.48
CA ASP A 23 -4.01 -5.76 7.07
C ASP A 23 -3.37 -4.69 6.16
N TRP A 24 -3.19 -3.48 6.68
CA TRP A 24 -2.45 -2.41 6.01
C TRP A 24 -1.00 -2.77 5.66
N TRP A 25 -0.39 -3.76 6.34
CA TRP A 25 0.96 -4.24 6.04
C TRP A 25 1.05 -4.87 4.65
N LYS A 26 -0.05 -5.48 4.19
CA LYS A 26 -0.16 -6.06 2.84
C LYS A 26 -0.17 -4.96 1.76
N THR A 27 -0.58 -3.76 2.12
CA THR A 27 -0.75 -2.61 1.22
C THR A 27 0.57 -1.89 0.90
N ILE A 28 1.58 -2.00 1.76
CA ILE A 28 2.92 -1.38 1.57
C ILE A 28 3.57 -1.78 0.23
N PRO A 29 3.75 -3.08 -0.08
CA PRO A 29 4.07 -3.59 -1.41
C PRO A 29 3.46 -2.80 -2.56
N ALA A 30 2.14 -2.77 -2.63
CA ALA A 30 1.39 -2.18 -3.72
C ALA A 30 1.67 -0.67 -3.85
N CYS A 31 1.80 0.03 -2.72
CA CYS A 31 2.11 1.46 -2.72
C CYS A 31 3.49 1.76 -3.30
N ILE A 32 4.50 0.96 -2.94
CA ILE A 32 5.86 1.08 -3.46
C ILE A 32 5.86 0.82 -4.97
N TRP A 33 5.29 -0.31 -5.40
CA TRP A 33 5.24 -0.69 -6.82
C TRP A 33 4.52 0.35 -7.67
N TRP A 34 3.37 0.82 -7.22
CA TRP A 34 2.58 1.82 -7.95
C TRP A 34 3.30 3.16 -8.06
N THR A 35 3.91 3.62 -6.96
CA THR A 35 4.63 4.90 -6.96
C THR A 35 5.85 4.85 -7.88
N LEU A 36 6.63 3.78 -7.84
CA LEU A 36 7.79 3.60 -8.72
C LEU A 36 7.38 3.45 -10.19
N TRP A 37 6.29 2.73 -10.47
CA TRP A 37 5.76 2.60 -11.82
C TRP A 37 5.36 3.97 -12.41
N LYS A 38 4.62 4.79 -11.65
CA LYS A 38 4.25 6.15 -12.06
C LYS A 38 5.47 7.02 -12.31
N GLU A 39 6.44 6.98 -11.40
CA GLU A 39 7.67 7.75 -11.55
C GLU A 39 8.47 7.35 -12.80
N ARG A 40 8.61 6.05 -13.06
CA ARG A 40 9.28 5.56 -14.27
C ARG A 40 8.57 6.00 -15.54
N ASN A 41 7.25 5.94 -15.55
CA ASN A 41 6.47 6.40 -16.70
C ASN A 41 6.58 7.91 -16.90
N ALA A 42 6.51 8.70 -15.84
CA ALA A 42 6.68 10.15 -15.92
C ALA A 42 8.06 10.52 -16.51
N ARG A 43 9.12 9.79 -16.12
CA ARG A 43 10.47 9.97 -16.70
C ARG A 43 10.52 9.61 -18.17
N CYS A 44 9.94 8.47 -18.55
CA CYS A 44 10.02 7.94 -19.92
C CYS A 44 9.12 8.68 -20.92
N PHE A 45 7.92 9.09 -20.50
CA PHE A 45 6.88 9.57 -21.39
C PHE A 45 6.54 11.06 -21.21
N GLU A 46 6.85 11.63 -20.05
CA GLU A 46 6.49 13.03 -19.73
C GLU A 46 7.72 13.93 -19.52
N GLY A 47 8.94 13.37 -19.54
CA GLY A 47 10.18 14.10 -19.28
C GLY A 47 10.28 14.67 -17.87
N GLN A 48 9.43 14.20 -16.94
CA GLN A 48 9.39 14.65 -15.55
C GLN A 48 10.22 13.73 -14.66
N ASN A 49 10.84 14.31 -13.62
CA ASN A 49 11.68 13.57 -12.69
C ASN A 49 11.50 14.17 -11.30
N ASP A 50 11.06 13.35 -10.35
CA ASP A 50 10.96 13.73 -8.96
C ASP A 50 12.23 13.39 -8.17
N SER A 51 12.52 14.23 -7.17
CA SER A 51 13.53 13.90 -6.17
C SER A 51 13.13 12.66 -5.37
N PHE A 52 14.12 11.98 -4.80
CA PHE A 52 13.89 10.82 -3.94
C PHE A 52 12.90 11.12 -2.81
N GLN A 53 13.05 12.28 -2.14
CA GLN A 53 12.17 12.72 -1.07
C GLN A 53 10.72 12.88 -1.54
N LYS A 54 10.51 13.40 -2.75
CA LYS A 54 9.17 13.57 -3.30
C LYS A 54 8.53 12.24 -3.67
N ILE A 55 9.30 11.29 -4.19
CA ILE A 55 8.85 9.91 -4.45
C ILE A 55 8.46 9.22 -3.13
N GLU A 56 9.28 9.36 -2.09
CA GLU A 56 9.01 8.83 -0.75
C GLU A 56 7.70 9.40 -0.19
N MET A 57 7.53 10.72 -0.25
CA MET A 57 6.30 11.38 0.20
C MET A 57 5.06 10.94 -0.58
N LYS A 58 5.18 10.73 -1.91
CA LYS A 58 4.09 10.18 -2.73
C LYS A 58 3.71 8.77 -2.28
N CYS A 59 4.70 7.93 -1.97
CA CYS A 59 4.47 6.55 -1.50
C CYS A 59 3.79 6.53 -0.12
N LEU A 60 4.28 7.34 0.82
CA LEU A 60 3.69 7.45 2.17
C LEU A 60 2.26 8.00 2.12
N SER A 61 2.03 9.00 1.27
CA SER A 61 0.69 9.59 1.09
C SER A 61 -0.30 8.57 0.51
N LEU A 62 0.14 7.76 -0.45
CA LEU A 62 -0.66 6.68 -1.01
C LEU A 62 -0.98 5.60 0.03
N LEU A 63 0.02 5.19 0.82
CA LEU A 63 -0.19 4.22 1.90
C LEU A 63 -1.22 4.74 2.91
N PHE A 64 -1.05 5.98 3.38
CA PHE A 64 -1.97 6.60 4.34
C PHE A 64 -3.40 6.72 3.81
N PHE A 65 -3.56 7.02 2.52
CA PHE A 65 -4.86 7.03 1.86
C PHE A 65 -5.56 5.66 1.96
N TRP A 66 -4.85 4.57 1.63
CA TRP A 66 -5.41 3.23 1.69
C TRP A 66 -5.67 2.75 3.12
N CYS A 67 -4.77 3.03 4.06
CA CYS A 67 -5.00 2.72 5.48
C CYS A 67 -6.26 3.42 6.01
N LYS A 68 -6.50 4.68 5.61
CA LYS A 68 -7.73 5.40 5.98
C LYS A 68 -8.97 4.79 5.35
N GLN A 69 -8.87 4.34 4.10
CA GLN A 69 -9.99 3.74 3.40
C GLN A 69 -10.37 2.38 4.00
N GLU A 70 -9.39 1.57 4.44
CA GLU A 70 -9.61 0.34 5.20
C GLU A 70 -10.36 0.61 6.51
N LEU A 71 -9.96 1.64 7.28
CA LEU A 71 -10.65 2.03 8.52
C LEU A 71 -12.11 2.46 8.28
N VAL A 72 -12.37 3.19 7.19
CA VAL A 72 -13.74 3.59 6.82
C VAL A 72 -14.57 2.37 6.41
N GLY A 73 -13.99 1.43 5.65
CA GLY A 73 -14.65 0.17 5.29
C GLY A 73 -15.06 -0.65 6.52
N GLU A 74 -14.15 -0.85 7.48
CA GLU A 74 -14.45 -1.56 8.73
C GLU A 74 -15.56 -0.87 9.55
N SER A 75 -15.60 0.47 9.53
CA SER A 75 -16.61 1.22 10.26
C SER A 75 -18.01 1.07 9.66
N ILE A 76 -18.12 1.05 8.32
CA ILE A 76 -19.39 0.89 7.61
C ILE A 76 -19.94 -0.52 7.84
N GLU A 77 -19.10 -1.55 7.71
CA GLU A 77 -19.53 -2.94 7.96
C GLU A 77 -20.04 -3.16 9.39
N LYS A 78 -19.42 -2.52 10.40
CA LYS A 78 -19.91 -2.57 11.79
C LYS A 78 -21.23 -1.84 11.99
N VAL A 79 -21.42 -0.69 11.33
CA VAL A 79 -22.67 0.07 11.41
C VAL A 79 -23.81 -0.71 10.76
N ASP A 80 -23.56 -1.31 9.59
CA ASP A 80 -24.54 -2.17 8.90
C ASP A 80 -24.88 -3.43 9.72
N PHE A 81 -23.91 -4.00 10.44
CA PHE A 81 -24.16 -5.11 11.36
C PHE A 81 -25.08 -4.72 12.52
N ILE A 82 -24.93 -3.51 13.09
CA ILE A 82 -25.78 -3.01 14.19
C ILE A 82 -27.17 -2.62 13.68
N GLY A 83 -27.29 -2.08 12.46
CA GLY A 83 -28.57 -1.67 11.87
C GLY A 83 -29.47 -2.82 11.43
N ASN A 84 -28.94 -4.04 11.32
CA ASN A 84 -29.68 -5.26 10.95
C ASN A 84 -30.05 -6.15 12.16
N LEU A 85 -29.87 -5.65 13.39
CA LEU A 85 -30.28 -6.31 14.64
C LEU A 85 -31.58 -5.69 15.19
#